data_AF-A0A2T8XUA1-F1
#
_entry.id   AF-A0A2T8XUA1-F1
#
_cell.length_a   1.000
_cell.length_b   1.000
_cell.length_c   1.000
_cell.angle_alpha   90.00
_cell.angle_beta   90.00
_cell.angle_gamma   90.00
#
_symmetry.space_group_name_H-M   'P 1'
#
loop_
_entity.id
_entity.type
_entity.pdbx_description
1 polymer ?
#
loop_
_entity_poly.entity_id
_entity_poly.type
_entity_poly.pdbx_seq_one_letter_code
_entity_poly.pdbx_strand_id
1 'polypeptide(L)'
;MNQAIQFPDREEWDTAASAVIFPALVNGMQLTCAIKKDVLAYRFGGETAEQWLAIFREYRWDLEEEAEALILAQQEDDHGWIWLS
;
A
#
# COMPACT_ATOMS: atom_id res chain seq x y z
N MET A 1 -5.37 19.91 13.09
CA MET A 1 -4.01 19.58 12.60
C MET A 1 -4.25 18.67 11.40
N ASN A 2 -4.13 19.20 10.19
CA ASN A 2 -4.25 18.38 8.97
C ASN A 2 -2.89 17.70 8.80
N GLN A 3 -2.78 16.42 9.17
CA GLN A 3 -1.61 15.64 8.79
C GLN A 3 -1.58 15.60 7.27
N ALA A 4 -0.53 16.15 6.65
CA ALA A 4 -0.34 16.00 5.21
C ALA A 4 0.19 14.59 4.97
N ILE A 5 -0.70 13.68 4.58
CA ILE A 5 -0.36 12.35 4.07
C ILE A 5 -0.17 12.49 2.56
N GLN A 6 0.96 12.02 2.05
CA GLN A 6 1.27 12.03 0.63
C GLN A 6 1.70 10.65 0.19
N PHE A 7 1.27 10.22 -0.99
CA PHE A 7 1.66 8.95 -1.58
C PHE A 7 2.49 9.19 -2.84
N PRO A 8 3.82 9.07 -2.78
CA PRO A 8 4.66 9.14 -3.97
C PRO A 8 4.36 8.01 -4.94
N ASP A 9 4.47 8.27 -6.25
CA ASP A 9 4.38 7.27 -7.32
C ASP A 9 5.60 6.32 -7.35
N ARG A 10 5.76 5.53 -6.28
CA ARG A 10 6.89 4.63 -6.03
C ARG A 10 6.42 3.30 -5.45
N GLU A 11 5.62 2.58 -6.21
CA GLU A 11 5.23 1.20 -5.92
C GLU A 11 6.24 0.20 -6.50
N GLU A 12 6.50 -0.86 -5.76
CA GLU A 12 7.35 -1.97 -6.20
C GLU A 12 6.84 -3.30 -5.68
N TRP A 13 7.24 -4.38 -6.36
CA TRP A 13 6.96 -5.73 -5.92
C TRP A 13 8.07 -6.19 -4.96
N ASP A 14 7.72 -6.43 -3.70
CA ASP A 14 8.63 -7.03 -2.74
C ASP A 14 8.47 -8.55 -2.73
N THR A 15 9.53 -9.24 -3.17
CA THR A 15 9.50 -10.71 -3.30
C THR A 15 9.48 -11.42 -1.95
N ALA A 16 10.14 -10.86 -0.94
CA ALA A 16 10.21 -11.47 0.39
C ALA A 16 8.85 -11.45 1.09
N ALA A 17 8.14 -10.33 1.00
CA ALA A 17 6.79 -10.14 1.52
C ALA A 17 5.72 -10.73 0.60
N SER A 18 6.03 -11.02 -0.67
CA SER A 18 5.04 -11.38 -1.70
C SER A 18 3.90 -10.37 -1.75
N ALA A 19 4.27 -9.09 -1.85
CA ALA A 19 3.37 -7.95 -1.75
C ALA A 19 3.78 -6.85 -2.72
N VAL A 20 2.81 -6.03 -3.14
CA VAL A 20 3.12 -4.70 -3.64
C VAL A 20 3.33 -3.80 -2.42
N ILE A 21 4.46 -3.09 -2.39
CA ILE A 21 4.78 -2.09 -1.37
C ILE A 21 4.81 -0.70 -1.99
N PHE A 22 4.40 0.30 -1.23
CA PHE A 22 4.40 1.69 -1.64
C PHE A 22 4.57 2.62 -0.43
N PRO A 23 5.25 3.76 -0.57
CA PRO A 23 5.48 4.66 0.55
C PRO A 23 4.30 5.59 0.80
N ALA A 24 4.05 5.89 2.07
CA ALA A 24 3.28 7.05 2.51
C ALA A 24 4.20 8.02 3.25
N LEU A 25 4.06 9.32 3.03
CA LEU A 25 4.77 10.37 3.76
C LEU A 25 3.79 11.05 4.71
N VAL A 26 3.99 10.86 6.02
CA VAL A 26 3.17 11.47 7.07
C VAL A 26 3.99 12.58 7.72
N ASN A 27 3.62 13.83 7.45
CA ASN A 27 4.40 15.00 7.91
C ASN A 27 5.89 14.93 7.51
N GLY A 28 6.18 14.35 6.34
CA GLY A 28 7.55 14.19 5.81
C GLY A 28 8.29 12.94 6.31
N MET A 29 7.73 12.16 7.24
CA MET A 29 8.28 10.87 7.65
C MET A 29 7.70 9.74 6.78
N GLN A 30 8.55 8.83 6.30
CA GLN A 30 8.10 7.72 5.46
C GLN A 30 7.60 6.55 6.29
N LEU A 31 6.42 6.04 5.93
CA LEU A 31 5.85 4.75 6.33
C LEU A 31 5.77 3.84 5.11
N THR A 32 5.82 2.53 5.35
CA THR A 32 5.64 1.52 4.30
C THR A 32 4.21 1.02 4.33
N CYS A 33 3.49 1.19 3.23
CA CYS A 33 2.21 0.53 2.98
C CYS A 33 2.44 -0.70 2.12
N ALA A 34 1.64 -1.74 2.33
CA ALA A 34 1.79 -3.01 1.65
C ALA A 34 0.45 -3.70 1.42
N ILE A 35 0.31 -4.36 0.28
CA ILE A 35 -0.84 -5.21 -0.04
C ILE A 35 -0.35 -6.57 -0.56
N LYS A 36 -0.77 -7.65 0.09
CA LYS A 36 -0.35 -9.02 -0.26
C LYS A 36 -0.92 -9.42 -1.63
N LYS A 37 -0.19 -10.24 -2.38
CA LYS A 37 -0.69 -10.80 -3.64
C LYS A 37 -2.03 -11.51 -3.51
N ASP A 38 -2.29 -12.19 -2.39
CA ASP A 38 -3.52 -12.97 -2.22
C ASP A 38 -4.72 -12.02 -2.06
N VAL A 39 -4.51 -10.85 -1.44
CA VAL A 39 -5.52 -9.78 -1.34
C VAL A 39 -5.75 -9.14 -2.71
N LEU A 40 -4.68 -8.82 -3.45
CA LEU A 40 -4.78 -8.29 -4.81
C LEU A 40 -5.51 -9.27 -5.75
N ALA A 41 -5.12 -10.55 -5.72
CA ALA A 41 -5.72 -11.61 -6.53
C ALA A 41 -7.20 -11.81 -6.19
N TYR A 42 -7.56 -11.72 -4.91
CA TYR A 42 -8.95 -11.83 -4.46
C TYR A 42 -9.80 -10.61 -4.89
N ARG A 43 -9.27 -9.38 -4.74
CA ARG A 43 -10.01 -8.14 -5.02
C ARG A 43 -10.09 -7.82 -6.51
N PHE A 44 -9.02 -8.06 -7.26
CA PHE A 44 -8.84 -7.55 -8.63
C PHE A 44 -8.30 -8.59 -9.62
N GLY A 45 -7.79 -9.73 -9.13
CA GLY A 45 -7.14 -10.75 -9.94
C GLY A 45 -5.64 -10.55 -10.13
N GLY A 46 -5.10 -11.15 -11.19
CA GLY A 46 -3.67 -11.15 -11.49
C GLY A 46 -2.93 -12.36 -10.92
N GLU A 47 -1.90 -12.78 -11.65
CA GLU A 47 -1.13 -14.00 -11.37
C GLU A 47 0.38 -13.75 -11.29
N THR A 48 0.84 -12.58 -11.77
CA THR A 48 2.27 -12.21 -11.80
C THR A 48 2.52 -10.85 -11.14
N ALA A 49 3.77 -10.62 -10.73
CA ALA A 49 4.21 -9.37 -10.12
C ALA A 49 3.90 -8.15 -11.01
N GLU A 50 4.10 -8.26 -12.32
CA GLU A 50 3.83 -7.19 -13.28
C GLU A 50 2.34 -6.88 -13.39
N GLN A 51 1.49 -7.92 -13.36
CA GLN A 51 0.04 -7.75 -13.38
C GLN A 51 -0.44 -7.10 -12.08
N TRP A 52 0.07 -7.54 -10.92
CA TRP A 52 -0.26 -6.95 -9.63
C TRP A 52 0.19 -5.49 -9.51
N LEU A 53 1.35 -5.13 -10.06
CA LEU A 53 1.78 -3.73 -10.14
C LEU A 53 0.89 -2.91 -11.08
N ALA A 54 0.46 -3.47 -12.21
CA ALA A 54 -0.48 -2.80 -13.10
C ALA A 54 -1.85 -2.59 -12.45
N ILE A 55 -2.36 -3.61 -11.76
CA ILE A 55 -3.61 -3.55 -10.97
C ILE A 55 -3.48 -2.50 -9.87
N PHE A 56 -2.39 -2.50 -9.11
CA PHE A 56 -2.16 -1.49 -8.08
C PHE A 56 -2.26 -0.07 -8.67
N ARG A 57 -1.66 0.18 -9.83
CA ARG A 57 -1.74 1.49 -10.51
C ARG A 57 -3.15 1.82 -10.97
N GLU A 58 -3.90 0.84 -11.44
CA GLU A 58 -5.30 1.02 -11.87
C GLU A 58 -6.21 1.41 -10.71
N TYR A 59 -6.05 0.77 -9.55
CA TYR A 59 -6.86 0.99 -8.34
C TYR A 59 -6.15 1.87 -7.29
N ARG A 60 -5.14 2.64 -7.70
CA ARG A 60 -4.24 3.36 -6.79
C ARG A 60 -4.99 4.29 -5.84
N TRP A 61 -5.96 5.04 -6.36
CA TRP A 61 -6.76 5.96 -5.57
C TRP A 61 -7.51 5.25 -4.43
N ASP A 62 -8.22 4.16 -4.74
CA ASP A 62 -8.96 3.39 -3.72
C ASP A 62 -8.03 2.80 -2.66
N LEU A 63 -6.85 2.32 -3.08
CA LEU A 63 -5.85 1.74 -2.18
C LEU A 63 -5.16 2.82 -1.30
N GLU A 64 -4.91 4.00 -1.85
CA GLU A 64 -4.36 5.14 -1.09
C GLU A 64 -5.37 5.68 -0.07
N GLU A 65 -6.66 5.76 -0.42
CA GLU A 65 -7.72 6.13 0.54
C GLU A 65 -7.82 5.12 1.70
N GLU A 66 -7.72 3.82 1.41
CA GLU A 66 -7.68 2.77 2.44
C GLU A 66 -6.43 2.88 3.33
N ALA A 67 -5.26 3.07 2.72
CA ALA A 67 -4.01 3.26 3.45
C ALA A 67 -4.07 4.50 4.35
N GLU A 68 -4.63 5.61 3.85
CA GLU A 68 -4.82 6.84 4.62
C GLU A 68 -5.70 6.59 5.85
N ALA A 69 -6.83 5.89 5.69
CA ALA A 69 -7.71 5.55 6.79
C ALA A 69 -7.00 4.71 7.87
N LEU A 70 -6.19 3.74 7.46
CA LEU A 70 -5.40 2.90 8.37
C LEU A 70 -4.30 3.70 9.09
N ILE A 71 -3.60 4.60 8.40
CA ILE A 71 -2.60 5.50 8.99
C ILE A 71 -3.25 6.40 10.05
N LEU A 72 -4.39 7.02 9.72
CA LEU A 72 -5.11 7.88 10.65
C LEU A 72 -5.63 7.12 11.87
N ALA A 73 -5.94 5.83 11.69
CA ALA A 73 -6.33 4.92 12.77
C ALA A 73 -5.15 4.35 13.56
N GLN A 74 -3.90 4.66 13.19
CA GLN A 74 -2.67 4.12 13.80
C GLN A 74 -2.63 2.59 13.80
N GLN A 75 -2.95 1.99 12.65
CA GLN A 75 -3.05 0.53 12.46
C GLN A 75 -1.76 -0.06 11.88
N GLU A 76 -0.60 0.52 12.20
CA GLU A 76 0.68 -0.07 11.86
C GLU A 76 0.88 -1.41 12.58
N ASP A 77 1.58 -2.35 11.93
CA ASP A 77 2.05 -3.58 12.57
C ASP A 77 3.27 -3.34 13.49
N ASP A 78 3.78 -4.40 14.11
CA ASP A 78 4.95 -4.33 15.01
C ASP A 78 6.24 -3.81 14.32
N HIS A 79 6.29 -3.77 12.98
CA HIS A 79 7.40 -3.24 12.20
C HIS A 79 7.11 -1.83 11.64
N GLY A 80 5.96 -1.23 11.97
CA GLY A 80 5.56 0.08 11.49
C GLY A 80 4.96 0.06 10.07
N TRP A 81 4.51 -1.10 9.56
CA TRP A 81 3.93 -1.23 8.22
C TRP A 81 2.41 -1.14 8.27
N ILE A 82 1.82 -0.54 7.23
CA ILE A 82 0.38 -0.52 7.00
C ILE A 82 0.02 -1.63 6.01
N TRP A 83 -0.81 -2.58 6.43
CA TRP A 83 -1.26 -3.69 5.59
C TRP A 83 -2.71 -3.49 5.14
N LEU A 84 -2.93 -3.47 3.83
CA LEU A 84 -4.25 -3.40 3.21
C LEU A 84 -4.85 -4.81 3.11
N SER A 85 -6.19 -4.91 3.15
CA SER A 85 -6.91 -6.20 3.25
C SER A 85 -8.08 -6.38 2.29
#